data_AF-A0A3D5I8R8-F1
#
_entry.id   AF-A0A3D5I8R8-F1
#
_cell.length_a   1.000
_cell.length_b   1.000
_cell.length_c   1.000
_cell.angle_alpha   90.00
_cell.angle_beta   90.00
_cell.angle_gamma   90.00
#
_symmetry.space_group_name_H-M   'P 1'
#
loop_
_entity.id
_entity.type
_entity.pdbx_description
1 polymer ?
#
loop_
_entity_poly.entity_id
_entity_poly.type
_entity_poly.pdbx_seq_one_letter_code
_entity_poly.pdbx_strand_id
1 'polypeptide(L)' 'SLTGQYLSGKKEIAIPASRRKFNKDRSIKVFGASGNNLQSVDAEFPVGLMTCVTGVSGSGKSTLV' A
#
# COMPACT_ATOMS: atom_id res chain seq x y z
N SER A 1 16.43 19.43 18.92
CA SER A 1 16.34 17.97 18.74
C SER A 1 15.93 17.65 17.30
N LEU A 2 16.19 16.43 16.82
CA LEU A 2 15.76 15.99 15.49
C LEU A 2 14.23 15.98 15.36
N THR A 3 13.52 15.44 16.35
CA THR A 3 12.04 15.43 16.42
C THR A 3 11.46 16.84 16.32
N GLY A 4 12.03 17.81 17.04
CA GLY A 4 11.58 19.20 16.98
C GLY A 4 11.71 19.83 15.59
N GLN A 5 12.68 19.41 14.77
CA GLN A 5 12.82 19.89 13.40
C GLN A 5 11.71 19.37 12.47
N TYR A 6 11.25 18.13 12.66
CA TYR A 6 10.10 17.59 11.91
C TYR A 6 8.77 18.20 12.37
N LEU A 7 8.56 18.33 13.69
CA LEU A 7 7.33 18.92 14.23
C LEU A 7 7.19 20.42 13.90
N SER A 8 8.30 21.14 13.78
CA SER A 8 8.30 22.56 13.39
C SER A 8 8.29 22.79 11.88
N GLY A 9 8.29 21.75 11.06
CA GLY A 9 8.32 21.85 9.59
C GLY A 9 9.68 22.24 8.99
N LYS A 10 10.75 22.37 9.80
CA LYS A 10 12.12 22.60 9.29
C LYS A 10 12.68 21.38 8.53
N LYS A 11 12.14 20.19 8.79
CA LYS A 11 12.37 18.95 8.04
C LYS A 11 11.04 18.31 7.73
N GLU A 12 10.94 17.65 6.59
CA GLU A 12 9.76 16.92 6.14
C GLU A 12 10.14 15.71 5.30
N ILE A 13 9.19 14.79 5.11
CA ILE A 13 9.34 13.68 4.16
C ILE A 13 8.87 14.17 2.81
N ALA A 14 9.80 14.34 1.88
CA ALA A 14 9.50 14.84 0.54
C ALA A 14 8.56 13.89 -0.22
N ILE A 15 7.54 14.47 -0.87
CA ILE A 15 6.68 13.75 -1.79
C ILE A 15 7.36 13.70 -3.17
N PRO A 16 7.51 12.52 -3.80
CA PRO A 16 8.09 12.44 -5.14
C PRO A 16 7.32 13.30 -6.15
N ALA A 17 8.03 14.10 -6.94
CA ALA A 17 7.44 14.94 -7.98
C ALA A 17 6.70 14.14 -9.08
N SER A 18 7.05 12.86 -9.25
CA SER A 18 6.37 11.94 -10.15
C SER A 18 6.27 10.55 -9.54
N ARG A 19 5.24 9.79 -9.92
CA ARG A 19 5.05 8.39 -9.54
C ARG A 19 5.35 7.47 -10.72
N ARG A 20 5.90 6.28 -10.46
CA ARG A 20 6.10 5.26 -11.48
C ARG A 20 4.75 4.87 -12.11
N LYS A 21 4.69 4.85 -13.44
CA LYS A 21 3.46 4.52 -14.19
C LYS A 21 3.09 3.04 -14.00
N PHE A 22 1.80 2.78 -13.87
CA PHE A 22 1.26 1.42 -13.85
C PHE A 22 1.39 0.77 -15.23
N ASN A 23 1.96 -0.45 -15.25
CA ASN A 23 1.99 -1.32 -16.42
C ASN A 23 0.92 -2.41 -16.26
N LYS A 24 -0.13 -2.36 -17.09
CA LYS A 24 -1.28 -3.26 -17.03
C LYS A 24 -0.93 -4.72 -17.35
N ASP A 25 0.15 -4.96 -18.08
CA ASP A 25 0.60 -6.29 -18.45
C ASP A 25 1.44 -6.95 -17.34
N ARG A 26 1.69 -6.22 -16.24
CA ARG A 26 2.57 -6.64 -15.15
C ARG A 26 1.90 -6.48 -13.80
N SER A 27 1.00 -7.41 -13.49
CA SER A 27 0.34 -7.48 -12.19
C SER A 27 0.20 -8.92 -11.68
N ILE A 28 0.13 -9.04 -10.36
CA ILE A 28 -0.25 -10.27 -9.66
C ILE A 28 -1.71 -10.13 -9.27
N LYS A 29 -2.53 -11.11 -9.65
CA LYS A 29 -3.97 -11.10 -9.35
C LYS A 29 -4.30 -12.21 -8.36
N VAL A 30 -5.05 -11.86 -7.33
CA VAL A 30 -5.64 -12.78 -6.36
C VAL A 30 -7.14 -12.75 -6.59
N PHE A 31 -7.75 -13.92 -6.77
CA PHE A 31 -9.19 -14.03 -7.00
C PHE A 31 -9.84 -14.82 -5.86
N GLY A 32 -11.01 -14.36 -5.43
CA GLY A 32 -11.84 -15.04 -4.44
C GLY A 32 -11.16 -15.26 -3.09
N ALA A 33 -10.29 -14.34 -2.65
CA ALA A 33 -9.62 -14.49 -1.36
C ALA A 33 -10.64 -14.54 -0.22
N SER A 34 -10.69 -15.66 0.50
CA SER A 34 -11.72 -15.94 1.51
C SER A 34 -11.16 -16.43 2.86
N GLY A 35 -9.85 -16.25 3.09
CA GLY A 35 -9.23 -16.60 4.36
C GLY A 35 -9.66 -15.67 5.50
N ASN A 36 -9.79 -16.21 6.73
CA ASN A 36 -10.24 -15.50 7.92
C ASN A 36 -11.53 -14.70 7.66
N ASN A 37 -11.45 -13.37 7.67
CA ASN A 37 -12.58 -12.46 7.48
C ASN A 37 -12.66 -11.85 6.07
N LEU A 38 -11.87 -12.34 5.11
CA LEU A 38 -11.97 -11.90 3.71
C LEU A 38 -13.25 -12.44 3.07
N GLN A 39 -13.97 -11.58 2.36
CA GLN A 39 -15.27 -11.88 1.77
C GLN A 39 -15.16 -12.09 0.26
N SER A 40 -14.46 -13.14 -0.16
CA SER A 40 -14.22 -13.46 -1.59
C SER A 40 -13.66 -12.28 -2.38
N VAL A 41 -12.58 -11.69 -1.85
CA VAL A 41 -12.01 -10.45 -2.40
C VAL A 41 -11.13 -10.75 -3.62
N ASP A 42 -11.36 -10.01 -4.70
CA ASP A 42 -10.45 -9.94 -5.84
C ASP A 42 -9.51 -8.74 -5.68
N ALA A 43 -8.21 -8.96 -5.87
CA ALA A 43 -7.18 -7.92 -5.74
C ALA A 43 -6.13 -8.02 -6.84
N GLU A 44 -5.65 -6.86 -7.31
CA GLU A 44 -4.59 -6.75 -8.32
C GLU A 44 -3.43 -5.90 -7.78
N PHE A 45 -2.24 -6.51 -7.72
CA PHE A 45 -1.02 -5.87 -7.24
C PHE A 45 -0.06 -5.60 -8.41
N PRO A 46 0.24 -4.34 -8.73
CA PRO A 46 1.14 -4.00 -9.83
C PRO A 46 2.60 -4.34 -9.49
N VAL A 47 3.31 -4.97 -10.43
CA VAL A 47 4.73 -5.34 -10.26
C VAL A 47 5.62 -4.16 -10.61
N GLY A 48 6.66 -3.91 -9.79
CA GLY A 48 7.62 -2.82 -9.99
C GLY A 48 7.16 -1.46 -9.46
N LEU A 49 5.96 -1.40 -8.87
CA LEU A 49 5.46 -0.24 -8.15
C LEU A 49 5.58 -0.43 -6.63
N MET A 50 5.69 0.69 -5.91
CA MET A 50 5.52 0.71 -4.46
C MET A 50 4.01 0.67 -4.16
N THR A 51 3.52 -0.48 -3.72
CA THR A 51 2.11 -0.69 -3.35
C THR A 51 1.98 -0.72 -1.83
N CYS A 52 1.05 0.06 -1.29
CA CYS A 52 0.77 0.08 0.14
C CYS A 52 -0.61 -0.55 0.40
N VAL A 53 -0.67 -1.62 1.19
CA VAL A 53 -1.92 -2.23 1.64
C VAL A 53 -2.31 -1.61 2.98
N THR A 54 -3.32 -0.75 2.97
CA THR A 54 -3.76 0.04 4.13
C THR A 54 -5.18 -0.29 4.55
N GLY A 55 -5.57 0.12 5.76
CA GLY A 55 -6.90 -0.16 6.33
C GLY A 55 -6.83 -0.35 7.85
N VAL A 56 -7.97 -0.21 8.53
CA VAL A 56 -8.10 -0.30 10.00
C VAL A 56 -7.63 -1.66 10.55
N SER A 57 -7.29 -1.73 11.84
CA SER A 57 -6.97 -3.04 12.46
C SER A 57 -8.14 -4.03 12.27
N GLY A 58 -7.82 -5.31 12.01
CA GLY A 58 -8.83 -6.34 11.76
C GLY A 58 -9.46 -6.36 10.35
N SER A 59 -9.13 -5.44 9.45
CA SER A 59 -9.69 -5.40 8.08
C SER A 59 -9.23 -6.53 7.14
N GLY A 60 -8.44 -7.50 7.61
CA GLY A 60 -7.96 -8.61 6.78
C GLY A 60 -6.69 -8.34 5.98
N LYS A 61 -6.04 -7.17 6.13
CA LYS A 61 -4.78 -6.82 5.44
C LYS A 61 -3.72 -7.91 5.53
N SER A 62 -3.36 -8.34 6.75
CA SER A 62 -2.34 -9.38 7.00
C SER A 62 -2.77 -10.78 6.56
N THR A 63 -4.05 -10.99 6.24
CA THR A 63 -4.52 -12.23 5.62
C THR A 63 -4.41 -12.15 4.10
N LEU A 64 -4.53 -10.95 3.52
CA LEU A 64 -4.41 -10.72 2.10
C LEU A 64 -2.94 -10.67 1.62
N VAL A 65 -1.99 -10.26 2.47
CA VAL A 65 -0.55 -10.17 2.15
C VAL A 65 0.32 -11.17 2.91
#